data_AF-A0A0G0HKS5-F1
#
_entry.id   AF-A0A0G0HKS5-F1
#
_cell.length_a   1.000
_cell.length_b   1.000
_cell.length_c   1.000
_cell.angle_alpha   90.00
_cell.angle_beta   90.00
_cell.angle_gamma   90.00
#
_symmetry.space_group_name_H-M   'P 1'
#
loop_
_entity.id
_entity.type
_entity.pdbx_description
1 polymer ?
#
loop_
_entity_poly.entity_id
_entity_poly.type
_entity_poly.pdbx_seq_one_letter_code
_entity_poly.pdbx_strand_id
1 'polypeptide(L)'
;MKKACERLCVSKLYVSDFPDGNLVGEESKWSVWLMEKIKNEKPKLIVTYDISGLTGHPDHIVLSKEVLSIAHERSLNLYWVSLSEKLKKWFVPKEVEGNFCEPTHVLDFGNLWVKKWLAVKSHKSQRYAQVRITFPLFLYLSIYHFEWYHKVDFKRTYKVKYMDFKI
;
A
#
# COMPACT_ATOMS: atom_id res chain seq x y z
N MET A 1 14.25 0.25 -6.64
CA MET A 1 13.91 0.13 -5.22
C MET A 1 14.95 0.76 -4.29
N LYS A 2 16.21 0.27 -4.21
CA LYS A 2 17.26 0.87 -3.35
C LYS A 2 17.40 2.40 -3.49
N LYS A 3 17.55 2.89 -4.72
CA LYS A 3 17.61 4.32 -5.02
C LYS A 3 16.38 5.11 -4.56
N ALA A 4 15.19 4.52 -4.62
CA ALA A 4 13.97 5.19 -4.13
C ALA A 4 13.98 5.27 -2.59
N CYS A 5 14.38 4.20 -1.91
CA CYS A 5 14.56 4.16 -0.46
C CYS A 5 15.55 5.23 0.02
N GLU A 6 16.69 5.39 -0.66
CA GLU A 6 17.67 6.44 -0.36
C GLU A 6 17.05 7.85 -0.44
N ARG A 7 16.25 8.13 -1.48
CA ARG A 7 15.56 9.42 -1.64
C ARG A 7 14.54 9.69 -0.54
N LEU A 8 13.92 8.64 -0.01
CA LEU A 8 12.95 8.70 1.08
C LEU A 8 13.59 8.58 2.47
N CYS A 9 14.92 8.49 2.56
CA CYS A 9 15.65 8.30 3.82
C CYS A 9 15.23 7.00 4.56
N VAL A 10 14.90 5.95 3.81
CA VAL A 10 14.60 4.62 4.37
C VAL A 10 15.92 3.93 4.73
N SER A 11 16.10 3.62 6.01
CA SER A 11 17.32 3.03 6.56
C SER A 11 17.44 1.52 6.34
N LYS A 12 16.30 0.82 6.26
CA LYS A 12 16.24 -0.63 6.09
C LYS A 12 15.24 -0.99 5.00
N LEU A 13 15.67 -1.84 4.07
CA LEU A 13 14.84 -2.38 2.99
C LEU A 13 14.90 -3.90 3.07
N TYR A 14 13.72 -4.52 3.18
CA TYR A 14 13.56 -5.97 3.11
C TYR A 14 12.93 -6.34 1.78
N VAL A 15 13.53 -7.30 1.08
CA VAL A 15 13.03 -7.83 -0.19
C VAL A 15 13.07 -9.34 -0.06
N SER A 16 12.02 -10.00 -0.51
CA SER A 16 11.92 -11.44 -0.61
C SER A 16 11.61 -11.82 -2.05
N ASP A 17 11.92 -13.04 -2.44
CA ASP A 17 11.78 -13.54 -3.82
C ASP A 17 10.45 -14.29 -4.02
N PHE A 18 9.34 -13.73 -3.51
CA PHE A 18 8.00 -14.22 -3.83
C PHE A 18 7.65 -13.81 -5.27
N PRO A 19 7.13 -14.71 -6.12
CA PRO A 19 6.78 -14.36 -7.48
C PRO A 19 5.59 -13.38 -7.51
N ASP A 20 5.72 -12.33 -8.33
CA ASP A 20 4.67 -11.31 -8.53
C ASP A 20 3.38 -11.94 -9.07
N GLY A 21 2.24 -11.51 -8.54
CA GLY A 21 0.91 -12.04 -8.84
C GLY A 21 0.61 -13.43 -8.27
N ASN A 22 1.57 -14.05 -7.57
CA ASN A 22 1.46 -15.42 -7.06
C ASN A 22 1.70 -15.48 -5.54
N LEU A 23 1.39 -14.42 -4.80
CA LEU A 23 1.39 -14.50 -3.34
C LEU A 23 0.25 -15.41 -2.84
N VAL A 24 -0.79 -15.58 -3.65
CA VAL A 24 -1.84 -16.59 -3.47
C VAL A 24 -1.24 -17.99 -3.60
N GLY A 25 -1.37 -18.81 -2.57
CA GLY A 25 -0.74 -20.14 -2.46
C GLY A 25 0.61 -20.16 -1.73
N GLU A 26 1.20 -19.00 -1.46
CA GLU A 26 2.45 -18.85 -0.71
C GLU A 26 2.23 -18.20 0.68
N GLU A 27 0.97 -18.14 1.15
CA GLU A 27 0.57 -17.40 2.34
C GLU A 27 1.32 -17.84 3.58
N SER A 28 1.53 -19.15 3.75
CA SER A 28 2.26 -19.70 4.89
C SER A 28 3.72 -19.21 4.93
N LYS A 29 4.43 -19.27 3.79
CA LYS A 29 5.82 -18.81 3.71
C LYS A 29 5.91 -17.30 3.88
N TRP A 30 5.00 -16.56 3.24
CA TRP A 30 4.89 -15.10 3.39
C TRP A 30 4.62 -14.70 4.85
N SER A 31 3.68 -15.36 5.53
CA SER A 31 3.30 -15.05 6.91
C SER A 31 4.46 -15.30 7.88
N VAL A 32 5.19 -16.42 7.71
CA VAL A 32 6.42 -16.70 8.49
C VAL A 32 7.47 -15.62 8.27
N TRP A 33 7.72 -15.23 7.02
CA TRP A 33 8.69 -14.19 6.68
C TRP A 33 8.30 -12.84 7.29
N LEU A 34 7.04 -12.43 7.14
CA LEU A 34 6.52 -11.17 7.67
C LEU A 34 6.58 -11.12 9.19
N MET A 35 6.18 -12.20 9.88
CA MET A 35 6.27 -12.31 11.33
C MET A 35 7.71 -12.18 11.84
N GLU A 36 8.68 -12.76 11.13
CA GLU A 36 10.10 -12.61 11.46
C GLU A 36 10.53 -11.14 11.40
N LYS A 37 10.14 -10.41 10.33
CA LYS A 37 10.50 -8.99 10.20
C LYS A 37 9.81 -8.12 11.26
N ILE A 38 8.53 -8.34 11.54
CA ILE A 38 7.80 -7.62 12.59
C ILE A 38 8.42 -7.89 13.97
N LYS A 39 8.83 -9.14 14.26
CA LYS A 39 9.50 -9.49 15.52
C LYS A 39 10.84 -8.76 15.68
N ASN A 40 11.62 -8.68 14.61
CA ASN A 40 12.95 -8.07 14.63
C ASN A 40 12.89 -6.54 14.71
N GLU A 41 12.00 -5.91 13.92
CA GLU A 41 11.91 -4.45 13.84
C GLU A 41 11.01 -3.82 14.91
N LYS A 42 10.11 -4.60 15.53
CA LYS A 42 9.16 -4.15 16.57
C LYS A 42 8.46 -2.84 16.19
N PRO A 43 7.80 -2.77 15.01
CA PRO A 43 7.19 -1.53 14.54
C PRO A 43 6.07 -1.08 15.48
N LYS A 44 5.95 0.23 15.70
CA LYS A 44 4.81 0.82 16.44
C LYS A 44 3.58 1.04 15.57
N LEU A 45 3.78 1.06 14.25
CA LEU A 45 2.80 1.36 13.22
C LEU A 45 3.12 0.53 11.98
N ILE A 46 2.10 -0.07 11.39
CA ILE A 46 2.15 -0.71 10.08
C ILE A 46 1.22 0.06 9.14
N VAL A 47 1.69 0.31 7.91
CA VAL A 47 0.91 0.89 6.83
C VAL A 47 0.90 -0.09 5.67
N THR A 48 -0.29 -0.37 5.13
CA THR A 48 -0.47 -1.28 3.99
C THR A 48 -1.72 -0.93 3.19
N TYR A 49 -2.09 -1.70 2.16
CA TYR A 49 -3.37 -1.53 1.45
C TYR A 49 -4.55 -1.98 2.32
N ASP A 50 -5.76 -1.62 1.93
CA ASP A 50 -6.95 -2.22 2.56
C ASP A 50 -7.26 -3.60 1.97
N ILE A 51 -8.33 -4.22 2.45
CA ILE A 51 -8.81 -5.53 1.98
C ILE A 51 -9.33 -5.52 0.54
N SER A 52 -9.51 -4.35 -0.09
CA SER A 52 -9.83 -4.23 -1.51
C SER A 52 -8.59 -4.44 -2.39
N GLY A 53 -7.39 -4.35 -1.80
CA GLY A 53 -6.12 -4.38 -2.53
C GLY A 53 -5.89 -3.12 -3.37
N LEU A 54 -6.64 -2.04 -3.11
CA LEU A 54 -6.74 -0.78 -3.85
C LEU A 54 -7.26 -0.91 -5.29
N THR A 55 -6.62 -1.78 -6.08
CA THR A 55 -6.95 -2.06 -7.48
C THR A 55 -7.52 -3.46 -7.67
N GLY A 56 -7.82 -4.19 -6.59
CA GLY A 56 -8.21 -5.61 -6.67
C GLY A 56 -7.05 -6.56 -6.92
N HIS A 57 -5.79 -6.11 -6.77
CA HIS A 57 -4.63 -6.96 -7.04
C HIS A 57 -4.53 -8.10 -6.00
N PRO A 58 -4.40 -9.37 -6.43
CA PRO A 58 -4.41 -10.51 -5.52
C PRO A 58 -3.31 -10.44 -4.46
N ASP A 59 -2.09 -10.07 -4.84
CA ASP A 59 -0.99 -9.92 -3.87
C ASP A 59 -1.26 -8.83 -2.83
N HIS A 60 -1.89 -7.71 -3.22
CA HIS A 60 -2.23 -6.67 -2.25
C HIS A 60 -3.30 -7.17 -1.28
N ILE A 61 -4.29 -7.94 -1.75
CA ILE A 61 -5.33 -8.51 -0.90
C ILE A 61 -4.74 -9.51 0.11
N VAL A 62 -3.90 -10.44 -0.36
CA VAL A 62 -3.23 -11.44 0.50
C VAL A 62 -2.36 -10.73 1.53
N LEU A 63 -1.56 -9.76 1.08
CA LEU A 63 -0.70 -8.97 1.95
C LEU A 63 -1.52 -8.26 3.04
N SER A 64 -2.62 -7.58 2.66
CA SER A 64 -3.48 -6.85 3.60
C SER A 64 -4.13 -7.76 4.62
N LYS A 65 -4.61 -8.95 4.19
CA LYS A 65 -5.25 -9.94 5.06
C LYS A 65 -4.29 -10.47 6.12
N GLU A 66 -3.08 -10.86 5.72
CA GLU A 66 -2.08 -11.38 6.65
C GLU A 66 -1.59 -10.29 7.62
N VAL A 67 -1.34 -9.08 7.12
CA VAL A 67 -0.98 -7.94 7.97
C VAL A 67 -2.09 -7.61 8.98
N LEU A 68 -3.36 -7.66 8.57
CA LEU A 68 -4.50 -7.43 9.47
C LEU A 68 -4.51 -8.45 10.61
N SER A 69 -4.35 -9.73 10.29
CA SER A 69 -4.31 -10.82 11.27
C SER A 69 -3.18 -10.61 12.29
N ILE A 70 -1.95 -10.39 11.79
CA ILE A 70 -0.76 -10.22 12.65
C ILE A 70 -0.86 -8.94 13.49
N ALA A 71 -1.33 -7.84 12.91
CA ALA A 71 -1.48 -6.58 13.63
C ALA A 71 -2.52 -6.69 14.74
N HIS A 72 -3.62 -7.42 14.50
CA HIS A 72 -4.64 -7.69 15.51
C HIS A 72 -4.07 -8.52 16.66
N GLU A 73 -3.43 -9.66 16.36
CA GLU A 73 -2.84 -10.57 17.36
C GLU A 73 -1.83 -9.85 18.25
N ARG A 74 -1.03 -8.95 17.66
CA ARG A 74 0.04 -8.22 18.36
C ARG A 74 -0.37 -6.84 18.86
N SER A 75 -1.64 -6.46 18.74
CA SER A 75 -2.16 -5.14 19.14
C SER A 75 -1.34 -3.97 18.57
N LEU A 76 -0.93 -4.08 17.30
CA LEU A 76 -0.18 -3.03 16.59
C LEU A 76 -1.13 -2.00 15.99
N ASN A 77 -0.66 -0.74 15.87
CA ASN A 77 -1.40 0.25 15.10
C ASN A 77 -1.31 -0.11 13.61
N LEU A 78 -2.47 -0.26 12.97
CA LEU A 78 -2.58 -0.55 11.55
C LEU A 78 -3.36 0.56 10.84
N TYR A 79 -2.76 1.07 9.78
CA TYR A 79 -3.37 2.04 8.89
C TYR A 79 -3.37 1.49 7.47
N TRP A 80 -4.49 1.64 6.78
CA TRP A 80 -4.61 1.34 5.38
C TRP A 80 -4.44 2.58 4.53
N VAL A 81 -3.72 2.46 3.43
CA VAL A 81 -3.67 3.47 2.38
C VAL A 81 -5.08 3.63 1.84
N SER A 82 -5.53 4.87 1.79
CA SER A 82 -6.84 5.28 1.28
C SER A 82 -6.64 6.41 0.26
N LEU A 83 -7.73 6.92 -0.26
CA LEU A 83 -7.78 7.92 -1.31
C LEU A 83 -8.92 8.90 -1.01
N SER A 84 -8.78 10.15 -1.44
CA SER A 84 -9.92 11.05 -1.49
C SER A 84 -10.99 10.53 -2.45
N GLU A 85 -12.25 10.92 -2.23
CA GLU A 85 -13.39 10.60 -3.11
C GLU A 85 -13.11 10.83 -4.60
N LYS A 86 -12.39 11.92 -4.92
CA LYS A 86 -12.02 12.23 -6.29
C LYS A 86 -11.04 11.21 -6.86
N LEU A 87 -10.02 10.81 -6.10
CA LEU A 87 -9.02 9.84 -6.55
C LEU A 87 -9.55 8.42 -6.54
N LYS A 88 -10.40 8.06 -5.57
CA LYS A 88 -11.08 6.76 -5.51
C LYS A 88 -11.74 6.42 -6.85
N LYS A 89 -12.51 7.35 -7.42
CA LYS A 89 -13.19 7.20 -8.72
C LYS A 89 -12.26 6.90 -9.91
N TRP A 90 -10.98 7.25 -9.81
CA TRP A 90 -10.00 7.05 -10.88
C TRP A 90 -9.18 5.78 -10.70
N PHE A 91 -8.90 5.41 -9.45
CA PHE A 91 -7.94 4.34 -9.14
C PHE A 91 -8.58 3.05 -8.65
N VAL A 92 -9.80 3.10 -8.10
CA VAL A 92 -10.46 1.95 -7.49
C VAL A 92 -11.52 1.41 -8.47
N PRO A 93 -11.38 0.16 -8.96
CA PRO A 93 -12.40 -0.48 -9.79
C PRO A 93 -13.71 -0.66 -9.03
N LYS A 94 -14.84 -0.55 -9.73
CA LYS A 94 -16.19 -0.67 -9.13
C LYS A 94 -16.41 -2.03 -8.48
N GLU A 95 -15.73 -3.06 -8.97
CA GLU A 95 -15.83 -4.43 -8.50
C GLU A 95 -15.34 -4.61 -7.06
N VAL A 96 -14.39 -3.77 -6.63
CA VAL A 96 -13.78 -3.79 -5.28
C VAL A 96 -14.08 -2.55 -4.45
N GLU A 97 -14.71 -1.52 -5.04
CA GLU A 97 -15.08 -0.27 -4.37
C GLU A 97 -15.88 -0.49 -3.07
N GLY A 98 -16.78 -1.47 -3.03
CA GLY A 98 -17.56 -1.79 -1.82
C GLY A 98 -16.73 -2.27 -0.63
N ASN A 99 -15.49 -2.70 -0.86
CA ASN A 99 -14.52 -3.09 0.16
C ASN A 99 -13.48 -2.01 0.44
N PHE A 100 -13.49 -0.92 -0.32
CA PHE A 100 -12.56 0.18 -0.15
C PHE A 100 -12.87 0.96 1.13
N CYS A 101 -11.83 1.33 1.88
CA CYS A 101 -12.00 2.05 3.13
C CYS A 101 -11.83 3.55 2.95
N GLU A 102 -12.84 4.32 3.36
CA GLU A 102 -12.80 5.79 3.34
C GLU A 102 -11.75 6.34 4.31
N PRO A 103 -11.11 7.47 3.99
CA PRO A 103 -10.03 7.99 4.81
C PRO A 103 -10.54 8.53 6.13
N THR A 104 -9.77 8.27 7.18
CA THR A 104 -10.00 8.83 8.53
C THR A 104 -8.91 9.84 8.91
N HIS A 105 -7.76 9.78 8.23
CA HIS A 105 -6.60 10.62 8.47
C HIS A 105 -6.05 11.10 7.13
N VAL A 106 -5.44 12.29 7.17
CA VAL A 106 -4.71 12.88 6.05
C VAL A 106 -3.33 13.26 6.55
N LEU A 107 -2.30 12.82 5.83
CA LEU A 107 -0.92 13.22 6.05
C LEU A 107 -0.58 14.31 5.04
N ASP A 108 -0.39 15.52 5.53
CA ASP A 108 0.29 16.59 4.79
C ASP A 108 1.80 16.41 4.96
N PHE A 109 2.51 16.16 3.86
CA PHE A 109 3.97 16.04 3.87
C PHE A 109 4.69 17.29 3.36
N GLY A 110 3.97 18.39 3.12
CA GLY A 110 4.49 19.70 2.73
C GLY A 110 5.57 19.62 1.66
N ASN A 111 6.70 20.28 1.89
CA ASN A 111 7.83 20.34 0.96
C ASN A 111 8.55 19.00 0.72
N LEU A 112 8.20 17.92 1.46
CA LEU A 112 8.78 16.59 1.23
C LEU A 112 8.26 15.94 -0.05
N TRP A 113 7.28 16.54 -0.74
CA TRP A 113 6.79 16.08 -2.04
C TRP A 113 7.92 15.92 -3.07
N VAL A 114 8.97 16.74 -2.98
CA VAL A 114 10.16 16.65 -3.84
C VAL A 114 10.89 15.32 -3.65
N LYS A 115 11.02 14.85 -2.40
CA LYS A 115 11.64 13.54 -2.10
C LYS A 115 10.82 12.40 -2.71
N LYS A 116 9.50 12.47 -2.58
CA LYS A 116 8.56 11.51 -3.18
C LYS A 116 8.68 11.51 -4.71
N TRP A 117 8.70 12.67 -5.34
CA TRP A 117 8.90 12.80 -6.79
C TRP A 117 10.22 12.15 -7.26
N LEU A 118 11.33 12.45 -6.58
CA LEU A 118 12.64 11.84 -6.89
C LEU A 118 12.65 10.32 -6.68
N ALA A 119 11.93 9.83 -5.66
CA ALA A 119 11.77 8.41 -5.41
C ALA A 119 11.01 7.74 -6.55
N VAL A 120 9.86 8.29 -6.97
CA VAL A 120 9.06 7.74 -8.09
C VAL A 120 9.85 7.72 -9.40
N LYS A 121 10.62 8.77 -9.72
CA LYS A 121 11.49 8.80 -10.91
C LYS A 121 12.60 7.74 -10.88
N SER A 122 12.89 7.16 -9.73
CA SER A 122 13.89 6.09 -9.59
C SER A 122 13.37 4.72 -10.05
N HIS A 123 12.07 4.56 -10.29
CA HIS A 123 11.45 3.34 -10.82
C HIS A 123 11.30 3.37 -12.34
N LYS A 124 12.42 3.37 -13.08
CA LYS A 124 12.44 3.55 -14.54
C LYS A 124 11.60 2.53 -15.32
N SER A 125 11.61 1.26 -14.92
CA SER A 125 10.84 0.19 -15.57
C SER A 125 9.33 0.31 -15.34
N GLN A 126 8.92 0.97 -14.26
CA GLN A 126 7.51 1.20 -13.91
C GLN A 126 6.96 2.50 -14.53
N ARG A 127 7.74 3.15 -15.41
CA ARG A 127 7.37 4.42 -16.03
C ARG A 127 6.13 4.28 -16.92
N TYR A 128 5.85 3.11 -17.49
CA TYR A 128 4.63 2.87 -18.29
C TYR A 128 3.35 2.97 -17.44
N ALA A 129 3.37 2.48 -16.19
CA ALA A 129 2.26 2.63 -15.25
C ALA A 129 2.03 4.10 -14.85
N GLN A 130 3.07 4.95 -14.91
CA GLN A 130 2.99 6.38 -14.63
C GLN A 130 2.33 7.18 -15.78
N VAL A 131 2.23 6.61 -16.99
CA VAL A 131 1.63 7.26 -18.19
C VAL A 131 0.11 7.40 -18.06
N ARG A 132 -0.54 6.64 -17.16
CA ARG A 132 -1.99 6.81 -16.88
C ARG A 132 -2.31 8.14 -16.21
N ILE A 133 -1.31 8.83 -15.65
CA ILE A 133 -1.46 10.19 -15.15
C ILE A 133 -1.18 11.14 -16.32
N THR A 134 -2.24 11.63 -16.96
CA THR A 134 -2.16 12.61 -18.06
C THR A 134 -1.60 13.96 -17.61
N PHE A 135 -1.64 14.24 -16.31
CA PHE A 135 -1.07 15.43 -15.69
C PHE A 135 0.39 15.22 -15.29
N PRO A 136 1.31 16.17 -15.53
CA PRO A 136 2.71 16.00 -15.14
C PRO A 136 2.86 15.64 -13.67
N LEU A 137 3.42 14.46 -13.37
CA LEU A 137 3.51 13.91 -12.01
C LEU A 137 4.13 14.89 -10.99
N PHE A 138 5.08 15.73 -11.43
CA PHE A 138 5.68 16.74 -10.56
C PHE A 138 4.68 17.82 -10.15
N LEU A 139 3.84 18.30 -11.07
CA LEU A 139 2.78 19.26 -10.78
C LEU A 139 1.75 18.62 -9.85
N TYR A 140 1.37 17.37 -10.13
CA TYR A 140 0.45 16.62 -9.28
C TYR A 140 0.95 16.58 -7.85
N LEU A 141 2.20 16.14 -7.62
CA LEU A 141 2.77 16.03 -6.28
C LEU A 141 3.00 17.39 -5.60
N SER A 142 3.26 18.44 -6.37
CA SER A 142 3.42 19.79 -5.81
C SER A 142 2.09 20.37 -5.28
N ILE A 143 0.99 20.10 -5.99
CA ILE A 143 -0.35 20.58 -5.63
C ILE A 143 -1.00 19.66 -4.59
N TYR A 144 -0.84 18.35 -4.75
CA TYR A 144 -1.40 17.29 -3.91
C TYR A 144 -0.31 16.63 -3.07
N HIS A 145 0.23 17.39 -2.12
CA HIS A 145 1.22 16.91 -1.14
C HIS A 145 0.55 16.23 0.08
N PHE A 146 -0.54 15.51 -0.18
CA PHE A 146 -1.34 14.80 0.80
C PHE A 146 -1.39 13.30 0.51
N GLU A 147 -1.41 12.51 1.56
CA GLU A 147 -1.73 11.08 1.53
C GLU A 147 -2.88 10.80 2.48
N TRP A 148 -3.76 9.88 2.09
CA TRP A 148 -4.96 9.54 2.84
C TRP A 148 -4.80 8.17 3.48
N TYR A 149 -5.25 8.05 4.72
CA TYR A 149 -5.13 6.82 5.48
C TYR A 149 -6.43 6.50 6.25
N HIS A 150 -6.74 5.22 6.33
CA HIS A 150 -7.81 4.66 7.15
C HIS A 150 -7.21 3.97 8.38
N LYS A 151 -7.54 4.42 9.59
CA LYS A 151 -7.17 3.71 10.81
C LYS A 151 -8.06 2.49 10.95
N VAL A 152 -7.46 1.31 11.01
CA VAL A 152 -8.21 0.05 11.10
C VAL A 152 -8.91 -0.07 12.44
N ASP A 153 -10.19 -0.41 12.38
CA ASP A 153 -10.96 -0.87 13.54
C ASP A 153 -10.99 -2.40 13.57
N PHE A 154 -10.27 -2.99 14.54
CA PHE A 154 -10.19 -4.45 14.70
C PHE A 154 -11.51 -5.09 15.16
N LYS A 155 -12.49 -4.30 15.64
CA LYS A 155 -13.82 -4.83 16.00
C LYS A 155 -14.70 -5.08 14.79
N ARG A 156 -14.36 -4.50 13.63
CA ARG A 156 -15.11 -4.64 12.39
C ARG A 156 -14.66 -5.88 11.62
N THR A 157 -15.62 -6.61 11.07
CA THR A 157 -15.33 -7.67 10.10
C THR A 157 -15.16 -7.09 8.70
N TYR A 158 -14.02 -7.38 8.07
CA TYR A 158 -13.72 -6.96 6.70
C TYR A 158 -13.87 -8.16 5.74
N LYS A 159 -14.78 -8.05 4.78
CA LYS A 159 -15.05 -9.13 3.81
C LYS A 159 -14.13 -9.01 2.60
N VAL A 160 -13.31 -10.02 2.36
CA VAL A 160 -12.42 -10.04 1.20
C VAL A 160 -13.20 -10.43 -0.05
N LYS A 161 -12.89 -9.77 -1.18
CA LYS A 161 -13.39 -10.13 -2.51
C LYS A 161 -12.23 -10.16 -3.49
N TYR A 162 -12.03 -11.29 -4.13
CA TYR A 162 -11.07 -11.43 -5.22
C TYR A 162 -11.74 -11.11 -6.56
N MET A 163 -10.95 -10.60 -7.49
CA MET A 163 -11.33 -10.44 -8.89
C MET A 163 -10.48 -11.37 -9.74
N ASP A 164 -10.98 -11.74 -10.92
CA ASP A 164 -10.17 -12.41 -11.94
C ASP A 164 -9.10 -11.44 -12.45
N PHE A 165 -7.93 -11.50 -11.85
CA PHE A 165 -6.78 -10.69 -12.23
C PHE A 165 -5.95 -11.44 -13.28
N LYS A 166 -5.76 -10.82 -14.45
CA LYS A 166 -4.90 -11.34 -15.52
C LYS A 166 -3.58 -10.56 -15.50
N ILE A 167 -2.48 -11.28 -15.40
CA ILE A 167 -1.11 -10.75 -15.50
C ILE A 167 -0.76 -10.46 -16.95
#